data_AF-A0A8H3UVB2-F1
#
_entry.id   AF-A0A8H3UVB2-F1
#
_cell.length_a   1.000
_cell.length_b   1.000
_cell.length_c   1.000
_cell.angle_alpha   90.00
_cell.angle_beta   90.00
_cell.angle_gamma   90.00
#
_symmetry.space_group_name_H-M   'P 1'
#
loop_
_entity.id
_entity.type
_entity.pdbx_description
1 polymer ?
#
loop_
_entity_poly.entity_id
_entity_poly.type
_entity_poly.pdbx_seq_one_letter_code
_entity_poly.pdbx_strand_id
1 'polypeptide(L)'
;MKTIQSTGAPAQKPKTTFLDLPRELRQQILSQSYPFTLIVKPPLDTSSSQLRTLSDNRNKKKCDQLKASLARWHDDLSMIDPVVEGDVGWVYQKWVEGVDQVYRDCDGGQRGLFIVYWTF
;
A
#
# COMPACT_ATOMS: atom_id res chain seq x y z
N MET A 1 37.15 -30.74 -45.71
CA MET A 1 35.73 -30.69 -45.34
C MET A 1 35.63 -30.37 -43.86
N LYS A 2 35.13 -29.19 -43.48
CA LYS A 2 34.97 -28.79 -42.07
C LYS A 2 33.50 -28.96 -41.68
N THR A 3 33.25 -29.83 -40.71
CA THR A 3 31.93 -30.08 -40.13
C THR A 3 31.55 -28.90 -39.24
N ILE A 4 30.48 -28.19 -39.61
CA ILE A 4 29.93 -27.09 -38.82
C ILE A 4 29.14 -27.72 -37.66
N GLN A 5 29.62 -27.50 -36.43
CA GLN A 5 28.91 -27.91 -35.22
C GLN A 5 27.60 -27.13 -35.12
N SER A 6 26.50 -27.87 -35.02
CA SER A 6 25.17 -27.35 -34.73
C SER A 6 25.20 -26.63 -33.38
N THR A 7 25.04 -25.31 -33.41
CA THR A 7 24.78 -24.47 -32.24
C THR A 7 23.47 -24.91 -31.60
N GLY A 8 23.56 -25.58 -30.45
CA GLY A 8 22.41 -25.94 -29.63
C GLY A 8 21.57 -24.69 -29.31
N ALA A 9 20.25 -24.82 -29.44
CA ALA A 9 19.31 -23.78 -29.09
C ALA A 9 19.56 -23.28 -27.65
N PRO A 10 19.50 -21.96 -27.38
CA PRO A 10 19.68 -21.45 -26.03
C PRO A 10 18.64 -22.11 -25.11
N ALA A 11 19.11 -22.77 -24.05
CA ALA A 11 18.26 -23.36 -23.04
C ALA A 11 17.28 -22.28 -22.55
N GLN A 12 15.98 -22.48 -22.81
CA GLN A 12 14.93 -21.57 -22.35
C GLN A 12 15.01 -21.55 -20.81
N LYS A 13 15.46 -20.42 -20.26
CA LYS A 13 15.43 -20.22 -18.81
C LYS A 13 13.97 -20.35 -18.36
N PRO A 14 13.69 -21.05 -17.25
CA PRO A 14 12.32 -21.18 -16.76
C PRO A 14 11.72 -19.80 -16.54
N LYS A 15 10.45 -19.64 -16.94
CA LYS A 15 9.71 -18.38 -16.81
C LYS A 15 9.53 -18.09 -15.31
N THR A 16 10.13 -17.00 -14.84
CA THR A 16 9.95 -16.51 -13.47
C THR A 16 8.51 -16.04 -13.28
N THR A 17 7.86 -16.54 -12.24
CA THR A 17 6.52 -16.14 -11.80
C THR A 17 6.62 -15.20 -10.60
N PHE A 18 5.48 -14.62 -10.19
CA PHE A 18 5.43 -13.76 -9.01
C PHE A 18 5.94 -14.48 -7.74
N LEU A 19 5.60 -15.76 -7.57
CA LEU A 19 5.97 -16.55 -6.39
C LEU A 19 7.46 -16.90 -6.35
N ASP A 20 8.13 -16.87 -7.51
CA ASP A 20 9.58 -17.11 -7.61
C ASP A 20 10.41 -15.88 -7.21
N LEU A 21 9.78 -14.72 -7.06
CA LEU A 21 10.47 -13.49 -6.68
C LEU A 21 10.84 -13.49 -5.19
N PRO A 22 11.95 -12.85 -4.77
CA PRO A 22 12.21 -12.52 -3.38
C PRO A 22 11.05 -11.78 -2.73
N ARG A 23 10.88 -12.00 -1.42
CA ARG A 23 9.77 -11.45 -0.63
C ARG A 23 9.66 -9.94 -0.77
N GLU A 24 10.80 -9.25 -0.72
CA GLU A 24 10.89 -7.80 -0.78
C GLU A 24 10.34 -7.26 -2.10
N LEU A 25 10.64 -7.94 -3.22
CA LEU A 25 10.11 -7.56 -4.53
C LEU A 25 8.61 -7.84 -4.63
N ARG A 26 8.12 -8.96 -4.07
CA ARG A 26 6.68 -9.25 -4.03
C ARG A 26 5.92 -8.19 -3.25
N GLN A 27 6.40 -7.83 -2.06
CA GLN A 27 5.84 -6.77 -1.22
C GLN A 27 5.89 -5.40 -1.92
N GLN A 28 6.98 -5.08 -2.61
CA GLN A 28 7.10 -3.85 -3.38
C GLN A 28 6.09 -3.78 -4.52
N ILE A 29 5.87 -4.88 -5.25
CA ILE A 29 4.85 -4.96 -6.30
C ILE A 29 3.45 -4.81 -5.69
N LEU A 30 3.15 -5.52 -4.58
CA LEU A 30 1.86 -5.42 -3.89
C LEU A 30 1.59 -4.00 -3.38
N SER A 31 2.62 -3.31 -2.87
CA SER A 31 2.54 -1.92 -2.41
C SER A 31 2.27 -0.90 -3.54
N GLN A 32 2.37 -1.32 -4.80
CA GLN A 32 2.03 -0.49 -5.97
C GLN A 32 0.70 -0.91 -6.61
N SER A 33 0.11 -2.02 -6.15
CA SER A 33 -1.11 -2.58 -6.77
C SER A 33 -2.38 -1.80 -6.46
N TYR A 34 -2.37 -0.98 -5.40
CA TYR A 34 -3.53 -0.21 -4.95
C TYR A 34 -3.17 1.26 -4.75
N PRO A 35 -3.35 2.12 -5.76
CA PRO A 35 -3.08 3.54 -5.64
C PRO A 35 -4.16 4.25 -4.83
N PHE A 36 -3.77 4.98 -3.78
CA PHE A 36 -4.68 5.82 -3.00
C PHE A 36 -4.00 7.09 -2.49
N THR A 37 -4.82 8.09 -2.18
CA THR A 37 -4.36 9.36 -1.61
C THR A 37 -5.20 9.68 -0.38
N LEU A 38 -4.53 10.04 0.72
CA LEU A 38 -5.20 10.48 1.95
C LEU A 38 -4.91 11.96 2.19
N ILE A 39 -5.97 12.76 2.14
CA ILE A 39 -5.92 14.20 2.44
C ILE A 39 -6.77 14.47 3.68
N VAL A 40 -6.09 14.71 4.80
CA VAL A 40 -6.69 15.22 6.04
C VAL A 40 -6.44 16.72 6.16
N LYS A 41 -7.39 17.44 6.75
CA LYS A 41 -7.30 18.90 6.92
C LYS A 41 -6.96 19.22 8.37
N PRO A 42 -6.03 20.14 8.65
CA PRO A 42 -5.74 20.51 10.04
C PRO A 42 -7.01 21.02 10.75
N PRO A 43 -7.05 20.95 12.09
CA PRO A 43 -8.14 21.50 12.88
C PRO A 43 -8.42 22.95 12.49
N LEU A 44 -9.69 23.33 12.47
CA LEU A 44 -10.07 24.71 12.21
C LEU A 44 -9.59 25.59 13.37
N ASP A 45 -8.87 26.67 13.04
CA ASP A 45 -8.56 27.71 14.02
C ASP A 45 -9.80 28.58 14.24
N THR A 46 -10.69 28.08 15.10
CA THR A 46 -11.96 28.71 15.45
C THR A 46 -12.20 28.55 16.94
N SER A 47 -12.85 29.54 17.56
CA SER A 47 -13.31 29.47 18.96
C SER A 47 -14.49 28.51 19.14
N SER A 48 -15.14 28.09 18.05
CA SER A 48 -16.25 27.15 18.11
C SER A 48 -15.77 25.71 18.25
N SER A 49 -15.97 25.14 19.44
CA SER A 49 -15.70 23.72 19.72
C SER A 49 -16.46 22.78 18.80
N GLN A 50 -17.72 23.11 18.45
CA GLN A 50 -18.55 22.34 17.53
C GLN A 50 -17.93 22.24 16.13
N LEU A 51 -17.41 23.35 15.60
CA LEU A 51 -16.77 23.37 14.28
C LEU A 51 -15.45 22.58 14.28
N ARG A 52 -14.69 22.60 15.37
CA ARG A 52 -13.50 21.73 15.53
C ARG A 52 -13.89 20.26 15.52
N THR A 53 -14.86 19.85 16.36
CA THR A 53 -15.36 18.46 16.40
C THR A 53 -15.86 17.97 15.04
N LEU A 54 -16.57 18.81 14.29
CA LEU A 54 -17.03 18.45 12.94
C LEU A 54 -15.87 18.24 11.96
N SER A 55 -14.81 19.06 12.03
CA SER A 55 -13.62 18.90 11.22
C SER A 55 -12.88 17.59 11.52
N ASP A 56 -12.70 17.27 12.80
CA ASP A 56 -12.01 16.07 13.24
C ASP A 56 -12.79 14.80 12.87
N ASN A 57 -14.11 14.81 13.06
CA ASN A 57 -14.99 13.73 12.64
C ASN A 57 -14.93 13.50 11.13
N ARG A 58 -14.75 14.55 10.32
CA ARG A 58 -14.60 14.42 8.87
C ARG A 58 -13.28 13.77 8.49
N ASN A 59 -12.18 14.12 9.17
CA ASN A 59 -10.89 13.46 8.96
C ASN A 59 -10.93 12.00 9.39
N LYS A 60 -11.47 11.71 10.57
CA LYS A 60 -11.65 10.36 11.10
C LYS A 60 -12.42 9.49 10.10
N LYS A 61 -13.57 9.98 9.62
CA LYS A 61 -14.39 9.29 8.63
C LYS A 61 -13.62 8.97 7.34
N LYS A 62 -12.76 9.87 6.85
CA LYS A 62 -11.93 9.61 5.67
C LYS A 62 -10.89 8.51 5.92
N CYS A 63 -10.22 8.56 7.07
CA CYS A 63 -9.26 7.53 7.45
C CYS A 63 -9.96 6.17 7.58
N ASP A 64 -11.11 6.11 8.24
CA ASP A 64 -11.89 4.88 8.41
C ASP A 64 -12.36 4.32 7.05
N GLN A 65 -12.82 5.17 6.14
CA GLN A 65 -13.19 4.77 4.78
C GLN A 65 -12.01 4.18 4.01
N LEU A 66 -10.84 4.80 4.10
CA LEU A 66 -9.64 4.29 3.45
C LEU A 66 -9.21 2.94 4.04
N LYS A 67 -9.18 2.82 5.36
CA LYS A 67 -8.86 1.53 6.03
C LYS A 67 -9.83 0.43 5.65
N ALA A 68 -11.12 0.74 5.52
CA ALA A 68 -12.11 -0.23 5.05
C ALA A 68 -11.83 -0.67 3.60
N SER A 69 -11.41 0.23 2.71
CA SER A 69 -10.99 -0.13 1.36
C SER A 69 -9.72 -0.98 1.34
N LEU A 70 -8.74 -0.65 2.17
CA LEU A 70 -7.49 -1.44 2.29
C LEU A 70 -7.77 -2.84 2.85
N ALA A 71 -8.72 -2.98 3.78
CA ALA A 71 -9.12 -4.27 4.33
C ALA A 71 -9.75 -5.15 3.24
N ARG A 72 -10.63 -4.60 2.39
CA ARG A 72 -11.18 -5.35 1.26
C ARG A 72 -10.10 -5.79 0.27
N TRP A 73 -9.19 -4.88 -0.09
CA TRP A 73 -8.04 -5.22 -0.93
C TRP A 73 -7.20 -6.35 -0.34
N HIS A 74 -6.96 -6.31 0.98
CA HIS A 74 -6.26 -7.36 1.69
C HIS A 74 -6.99 -8.69 1.59
N ASP A 75 -8.29 -8.70 1.88
CA ASP A 75 -9.11 -9.91 1.89
C ASP A 75 -9.19 -10.55 0.49
N ASP A 76 -9.35 -9.73 -0.56
CA ASP A 76 -9.42 -10.19 -1.95
C ASP A 76 -8.12 -10.91 -2.39
N LEU A 77 -6.96 -10.42 -1.96
CA LEU A 77 -5.67 -11.01 -2.34
C LEU A 77 -5.23 -12.16 -1.43
N SER A 78 -5.64 -12.15 -0.15
CA SER A 78 -5.24 -13.16 0.83
C SER A 78 -5.81 -14.55 0.51
N MET A 79 -6.89 -14.62 -0.28
CA MET A 79 -7.48 -15.90 -0.68
C MET A 79 -6.74 -16.60 -1.83
N ILE A 80 -5.74 -15.96 -2.44
CA ILE A 80 -5.08 -16.47 -3.66
C ILE A 80 -4.07 -17.58 -3.34
N ASP A 81 -3.17 -17.33 -2.40
CA ASP A 81 -2.07 -18.24 -2.04
C ASP A 81 -1.52 -17.87 -0.64
N PRO A 82 -1.10 -18.84 0.20
CA PRO A 82 -0.57 -18.56 1.54
C PRO A 82 0.68 -17.65 1.55
N VAL A 83 1.52 -17.71 0.52
CA VAL A 83 2.68 -16.81 0.39
C VAL A 83 2.20 -15.38 0.13
N VAL A 84 1.18 -15.24 -0.72
CA VAL A 84 0.55 -13.94 -1.02
C VAL A 84 -0.11 -13.38 0.22
N GLU A 85 -0.86 -14.18 0.99
CA GLU A 85 -1.47 -13.78 2.26
C GLU A 85 -0.44 -13.14 3.21
N GLY A 86 0.70 -13.81 3.43
CA GLY A 86 1.74 -13.30 4.31
C GLY A 86 2.40 -11.99 3.84
N ASP A 87 2.47 -11.77 2.52
CA ASP A 87 3.06 -10.56 1.94
C ASP A 87 2.05 -9.40 1.89
N VAL A 88 0.80 -9.69 1.53
CA VAL A 88 -0.32 -8.75 1.53
C VAL A 88 -0.62 -8.27 2.94
N GLY A 89 -0.61 -9.18 3.93
CA GLY A 89 -0.80 -8.83 5.34
C GLY A 89 0.24 -7.82 5.83
N TRP A 90 1.51 -8.00 5.44
CA TRP A 90 2.58 -7.05 5.77
C TRP A 90 2.34 -5.68 5.13
N VAL A 91 2.00 -5.64 3.83
CA VAL A 91 1.72 -4.38 3.11
C VAL A 91 0.50 -3.66 3.69
N TYR A 92 -0.57 -4.39 3.96
CA TYR A 92 -1.79 -3.88 4.58
C TYR A 92 -1.48 -3.21 5.92
N GLN A 93 -0.73 -3.89 6.80
CA GLN A 93 -0.35 -3.35 8.10
C GLN A 93 0.43 -2.03 7.95
N LYS A 94 1.40 -1.98 7.03
CA LYS A 94 2.19 -0.77 6.77
C LYS A 94 1.33 0.40 6.29
N TRP A 95 0.35 0.14 5.43
CA TRP A 95 -0.59 1.17 5.00
C TRP A 95 -1.50 1.65 6.12
N VAL A 96 -2.04 0.75 6.95
CA VAL A 96 -2.88 1.13 8.09
C VAL A 96 -2.09 1.98 9.10
N GLU A 97 -0.85 1.58 9.42
CA GLU A 97 0.08 2.33 10.26
C GLU A 97 0.32 3.75 9.70
N GLY A 98 0.53 3.86 8.39
CA GLY A 98 0.70 5.15 7.70
C GLY A 98 -0.53 6.03 7.79
N VAL A 99 -1.74 5.48 7.56
CA VAL A 99 -3.00 6.21 7.71
C VAL A 99 -3.20 6.72 9.14
N ASP A 100 -2.87 5.90 10.13
CA ASP A 100 -2.96 6.28 11.54
C ASP A 100 -1.97 7.38 11.91
N GLN A 101 -0.74 7.30 11.39
CA GLN A 101 0.26 8.33 11.63
C GLN A 101 -0.20 9.69 11.09
N VAL A 102 -0.74 9.72 9.88
CA VAL A 102 -1.24 10.93 9.22
C VAL A 102 -2.39 11.56 9.98
N TYR A 103 -3.29 10.72 10.51
CA TYR A 103 -4.39 11.20 11.33
C TYR A 103 -3.87 11.84 12.63
N ARG A 104 -2.89 11.20 13.31
CA ARG A 104 -2.27 11.76 14.53
C ARG A 104 -1.52 13.07 14.26
N ASP A 105 -0.75 13.13 13.18
CA ASP A 105 0.00 14.34 12.82
C ASP A 105 -0.96 15.51 12.54
N CYS A 106 -2.11 15.21 11.95
CA CYS A 106 -3.18 16.17 11.73
C CYS A 106 -3.83 16.64 13.04
N ASP A 107 -4.09 15.73 13.98
CA ASP A 107 -4.64 16.05 15.30
C ASP A 107 -3.67 16.92 16.13
N GLY A 108 -2.37 16.68 15.98
CA GLY A 108 -1.30 17.50 16.57
C GLY A 108 -1.09 18.89 15.94
N GLY A 109 -1.92 19.28 14.95
CA GLY A 109 -1.88 20.60 14.31
C GLY A 109 -0.92 20.72 13.12
N GLN A 110 -0.33 19.62 12.65
CA GLN A 110 0.45 19.62 11.40
C GLN A 110 -0.47 19.39 10.18
N ARG A 111 -0.12 19.95 9.02
CA ARG A 111 -0.80 19.60 7.77
C ARG A 111 -0.42 18.18 7.37
N GLY A 112 -1.29 17.21 7.63
CA GLY A 112 -1.15 15.84 7.13
C GLY A 112 -1.56 15.75 5.66
N LEU A 113 -0.63 15.92 4.72
CA LEU A 113 -0.83 15.49 3.34
C LEU A 113 -0.10 14.15 3.17
N PHE A 114 -0.85 13.06 3.02
CA PHE A 114 -0.28 11.76 2.75
C PHE A 114 -0.59 11.36 1.33
N ILE A 115 0.36 11.68 0.47
CA ILE A 115 0.40 11.15 -0.89
C ILE A 115 1.35 9.96 -0.83
N VAL A 116 0.82 8.76 -0.97
CA VAL A 116 1.63 7.56 -1.01
C VAL A 116 2.22 7.44 -2.41
N TYR A 117 3.46 7.91 -2.57
CA TYR A 117 4.37 7.37 -3.59
C TYR A 117 5.40 6.55 -2.82
N TRP A 118 5.23 5.22 -2.75
CA TRP A 118 6.32 4.38 -2.26
C TRP A 118 7.40 4.34 -3.35
N THR A 119 8.44 5.15 -3.17
CA THR A 119 9.77 4.87 -3.71
C THR A 119 10.60 4.32 -2.54
N PHE A 120 10.88 3.02 -2.58
CA PHE A 120 11.95 2.41 -1.77
C PHE A 120 13.30 2.70 -2.42
#